data_AF-A0A2D4JBS7-F1
#
_entry.id   AF-A0A2D4JBS7-F1
#
_cell.length_a   1.000
_cell.length_b   1.000
_cell.length_c   1.000
_cell.angle_alpha   90.00
_cell.angle_beta   90.00
_cell.angle_gamma   90.00
#
_symmetry.space_group_name_H-M   'P 1'
#
loop_
_entity.id
_entity.type
_entity.pdbx_description
1 polymer ?
#
loop_
_entity_poly.entity_id
_entity_poly.type
_entity_poly.pdbx_seq_one_letter_code
_entity_poly.pdbx_strand_id
1 'polypeptide(L)'
;MQKVLEETQLDMNEFDNLLQPIIDTCTKDAISAGKNWMFSNAKSPQHCELMAEHLRNQITAEGAHFELRLHLIYLINDVLHHCQRKQQRDLLAALQKVVVPIYCTSFLAVEEDKQQKIARLLQLWEKNGYFDESIIQQLQSPALGLGQYQATLITEYANVVQPIQVAFQQQIQNLKTQHEEFVSSLTQQQQQQQPQPQPQPPPPPQIQIPPLESE
;
A
#
# COMPACT_ATOMS: atom_id res chain seq x y z
N MET A 1 4.85 -5.56 -12.22
CA MET A 1 6.30 -5.67 -12.04
C MET A 1 6.88 -7.03 -12.48
N GLN A 2 6.42 -8.16 -11.94
CA GLN A 2 7.05 -9.48 -12.23
C GLN A 2 7.08 -9.86 -13.72
N LYS A 3 5.96 -9.67 -14.43
CA LYS A 3 5.89 -9.86 -15.89
C LYS A 3 6.82 -8.93 -16.67
N VAL A 4 6.94 -7.66 -16.25
CA VAL A 4 7.80 -6.66 -16.90
C VAL A 4 9.28 -6.94 -16.63
N LEU A 5 9.61 -7.45 -15.45
CA LEU A 5 10.96 -7.90 -15.09
C LEU A 5 11.40 -9.09 -15.96
N GLU A 6 10.50 -10.05 -16.17
CA GLU A 6 10.74 -11.21 -17.06
C GLU A 6 10.93 -10.77 -18.53
N GLU A 7 10.16 -9.78 -19.00
CA GLU A 7 10.24 -9.26 -20.36
C GLU A 7 11.49 -8.40 -20.62
N THR A 8 11.96 -7.65 -19.62
CA THR A 8 13.11 -6.73 -19.76
C THR A 8 14.45 -7.40 -19.46
N GLN A 9 14.46 -8.50 -18.69
CA GLN A 9 15.68 -9.16 -18.20
C GLN A 9 16.66 -8.18 -17.52
N LEU A 10 16.13 -7.10 -16.95
CA LEU A 10 16.92 -6.08 -16.27
C LEU A 10 17.37 -6.62 -14.92
N ASP A 11 18.66 -6.55 -14.62
CA ASP A 11 19.19 -6.98 -13.33
C ASP A 11 18.93 -5.90 -12.26
N MET A 12 17.84 -6.05 -11.52
CA MET A 12 17.51 -5.12 -10.43
C MET A 12 18.51 -5.18 -9.28
N ASN A 13 19.21 -6.31 -9.08
CA ASN A 13 20.24 -6.40 -8.05
C ASN A 13 21.46 -5.55 -8.43
N GLU A 14 21.82 -5.53 -9.71
CA GLU A 14 22.86 -4.62 -10.21
C GLU A 14 22.48 -3.16 -9.91
N PHE A 15 21.21 -2.80 -10.15
CA PHE A 15 20.74 -1.46 -9.83
C PHE A 15 20.81 -1.17 -8.34
N ASP A 16 20.35 -2.08 -7.48
CA ASP A 16 20.42 -1.92 -6.02
C ASP A 16 21.86 -1.73 -5.51
N ASN A 17 22.82 -2.47 -6.08
CA ASN A 17 24.24 -2.31 -5.77
C ASN A 17 24.78 -0.92 -6.17
N LEU A 18 24.22 -0.29 -7.20
CA LEU A 18 24.55 1.07 -7.61
C LEU A 18 23.85 2.13 -6.75
N LEU A 19 22.65 1.83 -6.25
CA LEU A 19 21.89 2.73 -5.38
C LEU A 19 22.48 2.80 -3.98
N GLN A 20 23.05 1.72 -3.45
CA GLN A 20 23.58 1.68 -2.10
C GLN A 20 24.66 2.77 -1.82
N PRO A 21 25.69 2.97 -2.67
CA PRO A 21 26.64 4.07 -2.48
C PRO A 21 26.01 5.46 -2.57
N ILE A 22 24.96 5.62 -3.37
CA ILE A 22 24.20 6.88 -3.47
C ILE A 22 23.47 7.15 -2.16
N ILE A 23 22.82 6.13 -1.61
CA ILE A 23 22.11 6.20 -0.32
C ILE A 23 23.08 6.55 0.80
N ASP A 24 24.22 5.87 0.87
CA ASP A 24 25.17 6.02 1.98
C ASP A 24 25.95 7.33 1.95
N THR A 25 26.36 7.79 0.75
CA THR A 25 27.35 8.87 0.62
C THR A 25 26.94 10.03 -0.28
N CYS A 26 25.96 9.84 -1.18
CA CYS A 26 25.46 10.84 -2.11
C CYS A 26 26.58 11.61 -2.87
N THR A 27 27.67 10.92 -3.22
CA THR A 27 28.77 11.55 -3.96
C THR A 27 28.39 11.81 -5.41
N LYS A 28 29.04 12.80 -6.03
CA LYS A 28 28.84 13.09 -7.46
C LYS A 28 29.13 11.88 -8.35
N ASP A 29 30.14 11.09 -7.99
CA ASP A 29 30.54 9.90 -8.75
C ASP A 29 29.49 8.79 -8.63
N ALA A 30 28.95 8.57 -7.43
CA ALA A 30 27.87 7.60 -7.23
C ALA A 30 26.61 7.99 -8.03
N ILE A 31 26.20 9.27 -7.94
CA ILE A 31 25.06 9.79 -8.72
C ILE A 31 25.29 9.64 -10.23
N SER A 32 26.50 9.98 -10.69
CA SER A 32 26.88 9.86 -12.11
C SER A 32 26.84 8.40 -12.57
N ALA A 33 27.34 7.46 -11.76
CA ALA A 33 27.30 6.04 -12.04
C ALA A 33 25.85 5.52 -12.17
N GLY A 34 24.99 5.84 -11.20
CA GLY A 34 23.57 5.47 -11.23
C GLY A 34 22.85 6.02 -12.46
N LYS A 35 23.05 7.31 -12.79
CA LYS A 35 22.50 7.91 -14.02
C LYS A 35 22.99 7.15 -15.26
N ASN A 36 24.31 6.95 -15.39
CA ASN A 36 24.88 6.34 -16.60
C ASN A 36 24.35 4.92 -16.80
N TRP A 37 24.17 4.17 -15.71
CA TRP A 37 23.53 2.86 -15.75
C TRP A 37 22.08 2.94 -16.23
N MET A 38 21.28 3.85 -15.68
CA MET A 38 19.89 4.04 -16.12
C MET A 38 19.81 4.39 -17.62
N PHE A 39 20.69 5.26 -18.10
CA PHE A 39 20.73 5.61 -19.53
C PHE A 39 21.18 4.45 -20.42
N SER A 40 22.12 3.62 -19.96
CA SER A 40 22.60 2.46 -20.70
C SER A 40 21.56 1.33 -20.78
N ASN A 41 20.66 1.28 -19.80
CA ASN A 41 19.60 0.27 -19.70
C ASN A 41 18.21 0.76 -20.13
N ALA A 42 18.06 2.04 -20.49
CA ALA A 42 16.85 2.61 -21.09
C ALA A 42 16.65 2.16 -22.55
N LYS A 43 16.52 0.85 -22.77
CA LYS A 43 16.43 0.22 -24.11
C LYS A 43 15.01 0.23 -24.68
N SER A 44 13.99 0.27 -23.82
CA SER A 44 12.58 0.38 -24.21
C SER A 44 11.79 1.13 -23.14
N PRO A 45 10.53 1.54 -23.43
CA PRO A 45 9.64 2.13 -22.43
C PRO A 45 9.49 1.26 -21.18
N GLN A 46 9.37 -0.06 -21.34
CA GLN A 46 9.24 -1.00 -20.22
C GLN A 46 10.46 -1.01 -19.31
N HIS A 47 11.67 -0.90 -19.86
CA HIS A 47 12.89 -0.79 -19.07
C HIS A 47 12.89 0.51 -18.24
N CYS A 48 12.47 1.61 -18.87
CA CYS A 48 12.39 2.91 -18.23
C CYS A 48 11.37 2.91 -17.09
N GLU A 49 10.18 2.35 -17.34
CA GLU A 49 9.12 2.20 -16.34
C GLU A 49 9.61 1.36 -15.17
N LEU A 50 10.19 0.19 -15.42
CA LEU A 50 10.70 -0.68 -14.37
C LEU A 50 11.72 0.02 -13.46
N MET A 51 12.70 0.73 -14.04
CA MET A 51 13.69 1.49 -13.26
C MET A 51 13.05 2.61 -12.45
N ALA A 52 12.12 3.36 -13.04
CA ALA A 52 11.42 4.46 -12.36
C ALA A 52 10.51 3.96 -11.23
N GLU A 53 9.79 2.87 -11.45
CA GLU A 53 8.96 2.21 -10.43
C GLU A 53 9.78 1.66 -9.28
N HIS A 54 10.96 1.11 -9.56
CA HIS A 54 11.87 0.63 -8.52
C HIS A 54 12.34 1.75 -7.60
N LEU A 55 12.76 2.88 -8.18
CA LEU A 55 13.12 4.08 -7.42
C LEU A 55 11.93 4.56 -6.57
N ARG A 56 10.73 4.61 -7.15
CA ARG A 56 9.50 4.96 -6.42
C ARG A 56 9.32 4.05 -5.21
N ASN A 57 9.33 2.74 -5.41
CA ASN A 57 9.07 1.76 -4.35
C ASN A 57 10.07 1.89 -3.20
N GLN A 58 11.35 2.11 -3.49
CA GLN A 58 12.36 2.32 -2.44
C GLN A 58 12.13 3.62 -1.66
N ILE A 59 11.84 4.72 -2.35
CA ILE A 59 11.64 6.03 -1.73
C ILE A 59 10.35 6.06 -0.90
N THR A 60 9.26 5.48 -1.43
CA THR A 60 7.95 5.47 -0.80
C THR A 60 7.76 4.31 0.19
N ALA A 61 8.78 3.47 0.40
CA ALA A 61 8.71 2.38 1.36
C ALA A 61 8.43 2.89 2.77
N GLU A 62 7.61 2.13 3.50
CA GLU A 62 7.37 2.35 4.91
C GLU A 62 8.68 2.11 5.68
N GLY A 63 9.13 3.10 6.46
CA GLY A 63 10.42 3.06 7.16
C GLY A 63 11.63 3.58 6.36
N ALA A 64 11.45 4.01 5.10
CA ALA A 64 12.52 4.69 4.37
C ALA A 64 12.93 5.99 5.10
N HIS A 65 14.21 6.07 5.49
CA HIS A 65 14.75 7.22 6.20
C HIS A 65 14.97 8.42 5.26
N PHE A 66 15.10 9.62 5.83
CA PHE A 66 15.11 10.87 5.07
C PHE A 66 16.26 10.94 4.05
N GLU A 67 17.47 10.54 4.44
CA GLU A 67 18.68 10.63 3.64
C GLU A 67 18.55 9.78 2.36
N LEU A 68 18.09 8.53 2.47
CA LEU A 68 17.75 7.69 1.32
C LEU A 68 16.82 8.40 0.35
N ARG A 69 15.69 8.95 0.85
CA ARG A 69 14.71 9.65 0.00
C ARG A 69 15.34 10.83 -0.71
N LEU A 70 16.05 11.68 0.03
CA LEU A 70 16.68 12.87 -0.51
C LEU A 70 17.75 12.53 -1.56
N HIS A 71 18.61 11.57 -1.27
CA HIS A 71 19.72 11.17 -2.15
C HIS A 71 19.22 10.54 -3.45
N LEU A 72 18.19 9.69 -3.37
CA LEU A 72 17.58 9.12 -4.57
C LEU A 72 16.79 10.17 -5.38
N ILE A 73 16.19 11.17 -4.74
CA ILE A 73 15.60 12.31 -5.48
C ILE A 73 16.70 13.14 -6.17
N TYR A 74 17.89 13.27 -5.60
CA TYR A 74 19.02 13.91 -6.29
C TYR A 74 19.48 13.13 -7.52
N LEU A 75 19.46 11.79 -7.46
CA LEU A 75 19.67 10.96 -8.64
C LEU A 75 18.60 11.23 -9.71
N ILE A 76 17.32 11.21 -9.33
CA ILE A 76 16.20 11.50 -10.25
C ILE A 76 16.38 12.88 -10.88
N ASN A 77 16.77 13.89 -10.11
CA ASN A 77 17.02 15.23 -10.63
C ASN A 77 18.14 15.25 -11.69
N ASP A 78 19.25 14.56 -11.45
CA ASP A 78 20.33 14.47 -12.45
C ASP A 78 19.86 13.73 -13.71
N VAL A 79 19.08 12.65 -13.56
CA VAL A 79 18.51 11.91 -14.69
C VAL A 79 17.53 12.77 -15.48
N LEU A 80 16.60 13.49 -14.84
CA LEU A 80 15.64 14.39 -15.48
C LEU A 80 16.34 15.44 -16.34
N HIS A 81 17.36 16.11 -15.78
CA HIS A 81 18.16 17.09 -16.49
C HIS A 81 18.76 16.50 -17.77
N HIS A 82 19.32 15.29 -17.68
CA HIS A 82 19.95 14.63 -18.82
C HIS A 82 18.91 14.09 -19.81
N CYS A 83 17.73 13.66 -19.37
CA CYS A 83 16.67 13.20 -20.25
C CYS A 83 16.22 14.33 -21.18
N GLN A 84 16.04 15.54 -20.64
CA GLN A 84 15.70 16.72 -21.43
C GLN A 84 16.82 17.10 -22.40
N ARG A 85 18.08 17.09 -21.94
CA ARG A 85 19.26 17.47 -22.75
C ARG A 85 19.56 16.47 -23.88
N LYS A 86 19.43 15.18 -23.62
CA LYS A 86 19.70 14.09 -24.56
C LYS A 86 18.45 13.61 -25.33
N GLN A 87 17.30 14.25 -25.10
CA GLN A 87 16.01 13.88 -25.67
C GLN A 87 15.59 12.42 -25.41
N GLN A 88 15.93 11.88 -24.23
CA GLN A 88 15.51 10.53 -23.84
C GLN A 88 14.06 10.56 -23.31
N ARG A 89 13.10 10.49 -24.24
CA ARG A 89 11.67 10.71 -23.99
C ARG A 89 11.03 9.62 -23.15
N ASP A 90 11.41 8.36 -23.37
CA ASP A 90 10.80 7.22 -22.67
C ASP A 90 11.16 7.24 -21.18
N LEU A 91 12.44 7.53 -20.87
CA LEU A 91 12.88 7.67 -19.48
C LEU A 91 12.28 8.90 -18.81
N LEU A 92 12.14 10.02 -19.53
CA LEU A 92 11.45 11.20 -19.01
C LEU A 92 9.99 10.87 -18.66
N ALA A 93 9.26 10.24 -19.59
CA ALA A 93 7.87 9.85 -19.40
C ALA A 93 7.71 8.88 -18.21
N ALA A 94 8.61 7.91 -18.07
CA ALA A 94 8.60 6.99 -16.94
C ALA A 94 8.81 7.72 -15.59
N LEU A 95 9.75 8.67 -15.53
CA LEU A 95 9.99 9.48 -14.33
C LEU A 95 8.81 10.41 -14.01
N GLN A 96 8.15 10.96 -15.01
CA GLN A 96 6.95 11.80 -14.83
C GLN A 96 5.79 11.03 -14.18
N LYS A 97 5.63 9.73 -14.47
CA LYS A 97 4.59 8.89 -13.85
C LYS A 97 4.80 8.65 -12.35
N VAL A 98 6.04 8.75 -11.87
CA VAL A 98 6.39 8.42 -10.47
C VAL A 98 6.80 9.62 -9.63
N VAL A 99 6.98 10.80 -10.22
CA VAL A 99 7.49 11.98 -9.49
C VAL A 99 6.54 12.44 -8.38
N VAL A 100 5.22 12.41 -8.62
CA VAL A 100 4.21 12.85 -7.66
C VAL A 100 4.26 12.02 -6.37
N PRO A 101 4.12 10.68 -6.39
CA PRO A 101 4.19 9.89 -5.17
C PRO A 101 5.57 9.99 -4.49
N ILE A 102 6.66 10.10 -5.26
CA ILE A 102 8.02 10.25 -4.72
C ILE A 102 8.17 11.55 -3.91
N TYR A 103 7.83 12.68 -4.53
CA TYR A 103 7.97 13.99 -3.91
C TYR A 103 7.01 14.15 -2.74
N CYS A 104 5.72 13.88 -2.96
CA CYS A 104 4.70 14.13 -1.95
C CYS A 104 4.90 13.26 -0.71
N THR A 105 5.20 11.97 -0.88
CA THR A 105 5.50 11.07 0.26
C THR A 105 6.73 11.54 1.01
N SER A 106 7.80 11.91 0.29
CA SER A 106 9.04 12.37 0.91
C SER A 106 8.85 13.67 1.69
N PHE A 107 8.04 14.59 1.16
CA PHE A 107 7.73 15.87 1.80
C PHE A 107 6.87 15.70 3.05
N LEU A 108 5.81 14.90 2.96
CA LEU A 108 4.84 14.71 4.06
C LEU A 108 5.40 13.90 5.23
N ALA A 109 6.42 13.08 4.97
CA ALA A 109 6.97 12.18 5.97
C ALA A 109 8.12 12.79 6.81
N VAL A 110 8.35 14.10 6.71
CA VAL A 110 9.40 14.81 7.47
C VAL A 110 8.91 16.14 8.00
N GLU A 111 9.58 16.60 9.07
CA GLU A 111 9.36 17.90 9.71
C GLU A 111 9.82 19.09 8.84
N GLU A 112 9.36 20.29 9.20
CA GLU A 112 9.51 21.54 8.42
C GLU A 112 10.97 21.86 8.01
N ASP A 113 11.94 21.67 8.91
CA ASP A 113 13.36 21.92 8.62
C ASP A 113 13.89 21.07 7.45
N LYS A 114 13.43 19.81 7.36
CA LYS A 114 13.82 18.88 6.30
C LYS A 114 13.00 19.13 5.02
N GLN A 115 11.75 19.56 5.16
CA GLN A 115 10.88 19.91 4.03
C GLN A 115 11.51 20.99 3.14
N GLN A 116 12.21 21.98 3.70
CA GLN A 116 12.87 23.03 2.92
C GLN A 116 13.86 22.48 1.89
N LYS A 117 14.59 21.39 2.22
CA LYS A 117 15.52 20.76 1.26
C LYS A 117 14.79 20.14 0.08
N ILE A 118 13.63 19.53 0.35
CA ILE A 118 12.77 18.92 -0.68
C ILE A 118 12.09 20.03 -1.50
N ALA A 119 11.57 21.08 -0.87
CA ALA A 119 10.91 22.20 -1.53
C ALA A 119 11.82 22.93 -2.55
N ARG A 120 13.12 23.02 -2.28
CA ARG A 120 14.10 23.60 -3.23
C ARG A 120 14.18 22.81 -4.55
N LEU A 121 13.92 21.50 -4.53
CA LEU A 121 13.89 20.68 -5.74
C LEU A 121 12.69 21.01 -6.60
N LEU A 122 11.52 21.24 -5.99
CA LEU A 122 10.33 21.68 -6.73
C LEU A 122 10.57 23.01 -7.46
N GLN A 123 11.14 23.99 -6.77
CA GLN A 123 11.51 25.27 -7.38
C GLN A 123 12.47 25.10 -8.57
N LEU A 124 13.43 24.17 -8.45
CA LEU A 124 14.36 23.86 -9.53
C LEU A 124 13.65 23.23 -10.74
N TRP A 125 12.71 22.30 -10.50
CA TRP A 125 11.97 21.62 -11.55
C TRP A 125 11.01 22.55 -12.29
N GLU A 126 10.34 23.46 -11.57
CA GLU A 126 9.49 24.50 -12.13
C GLU A 126 10.32 25.45 -13.02
N LYS A 127 11.45 25.95 -12.50
CA LYS A 127 12.34 26.85 -13.24
C LYS A 127 12.90 26.21 -14.52
N ASN A 128 13.24 24.92 -14.48
CA ASN A 128 13.85 24.22 -15.61
C ASN A 128 12.82 23.61 -16.57
N GLY A 129 11.53 23.62 -16.22
CA GLY A 129 10.45 23.12 -17.06
C GLY A 129 10.53 21.61 -17.33
N TYR A 130 10.88 20.80 -16.32
CA TYR A 130 10.91 19.33 -16.47
C TYR A 130 9.52 18.70 -16.51
N PHE A 131 8.53 19.39 -15.94
CA PHE A 131 7.16 18.91 -15.77
C PHE A 131 6.18 19.95 -16.32
N ASP A 132 5.02 19.47 -16.74
CA ASP A 132 3.91 20.34 -17.10
C ASP A 132 3.29 20.99 -15.86
N GLU A 133 2.43 21.97 -16.11
CA GLU A 133 1.76 22.73 -15.05
C GLU A 133 0.87 21.84 -14.16
N SER A 134 0.27 20.79 -14.73
CA SER A 134 -0.60 19.88 -13.96
C SER A 134 0.17 19.09 -12.91
N ILE A 135 1.35 18.57 -13.27
CA ILE A 135 2.23 17.90 -12.33
C ILE A 135 2.75 18.91 -11.30
N ILE A 136 3.19 20.11 -11.70
CA ILE A 136 3.69 21.12 -10.77
C ILE A 136 2.62 21.50 -9.73
N GLN A 137 1.35 21.69 -10.14
CA GLN A 137 0.25 21.98 -9.22
C GLN A 137 0.05 20.87 -8.18
N GLN A 138 0.14 19.59 -8.58
CA GLN A 138 0.06 18.46 -7.65
C GLN A 138 1.23 18.48 -6.64
N LEU A 139 2.44 18.81 -7.09
CA LEU A 139 3.63 18.89 -6.23
C LEU A 139 3.57 20.07 -5.26
N GLN A 140 2.96 21.19 -5.64
CA GLN A 140 2.76 22.36 -4.78
C GLN A 140 1.77 22.09 -3.63
N SER A 141 0.90 21.09 -3.77
CA SER A 141 -0.06 20.67 -2.74
C SER A 141 0.11 19.18 -2.38
N PRO A 142 1.16 18.80 -1.63
CA PRO A 142 1.57 17.39 -1.47
C PRO A 142 0.49 16.43 -1.00
N ALA A 143 -0.31 16.82 0.01
CA ALA A 143 -1.40 15.99 0.52
C ALA A 143 -2.50 15.75 -0.53
N LEU A 144 -2.86 16.80 -1.28
CA LEU A 144 -3.85 16.71 -2.34
C LEU A 144 -3.32 15.91 -3.54
N GLY A 145 -2.10 16.20 -3.99
CA GLY A 145 -1.46 15.50 -5.10
C GLY A 145 -1.30 14.00 -4.83
N LEU A 146 -0.92 13.63 -3.60
CA LEU A 146 -0.84 12.23 -3.20
C LEU A 146 -2.23 11.57 -3.16
N GLY A 147 -3.25 12.27 -2.65
CA GLY A 147 -4.63 11.76 -2.64
C GLY A 147 -5.20 11.55 -4.05
N GLN A 148 -4.93 12.47 -4.97
CA GLN A 148 -5.32 12.34 -6.39
C GLN A 148 -4.62 11.16 -7.06
N TYR A 149 -3.31 11.02 -6.85
CA TYR A 149 -2.54 9.88 -7.35
C TYR A 149 -3.12 8.54 -6.86
N GLN A 150 -3.44 8.44 -5.56
CA GLN A 150 -4.07 7.25 -4.99
C GLN A 150 -5.45 6.96 -5.60
N ALA A 151 -6.28 7.99 -5.83
CA ALA A 151 -7.58 7.83 -6.48
C ALA A 151 -7.45 7.33 -7.94
N THR A 152 -6.43 7.79 -8.68
CA THR A 152 -6.12 7.29 -10.02
C THR A 152 -5.75 5.82 -9.98
N LEU A 153 -4.88 5.40 -9.06
CA LEU A 153 -4.49 3.98 -8.92
C LEU A 153 -5.70 3.09 -8.57
N ILE A 154 -6.59 3.55 -7.68
CA ILE A 154 -7.81 2.82 -7.33
C ILE A 154 -8.66 2.58 -8.58
N THR A 155 -8.79 3.59 -9.42
CA THR A 155 -9.57 3.51 -10.66
C THR A 155 -8.90 2.59 -11.70
N GLU A 156 -7.58 2.74 -11.89
CA GLU A 156 -6.80 1.96 -12.84
C GLU A 156 -6.81 0.46 -12.52
N TYR A 157 -6.65 0.11 -11.25
CA TYR A 157 -6.61 -1.28 -10.79
C TYR A 157 -7.98 -1.82 -10.35
N ALA A 158 -9.07 -1.05 -10.51
CA ALA A 158 -10.41 -1.45 -10.08
C ALA A 158 -10.81 -2.83 -10.60
N ASN A 159 -10.53 -3.13 -11.88
CA ASN A 159 -10.88 -4.40 -12.50
C ASN A 159 -10.17 -5.61 -11.89
N VAL A 160 -8.99 -5.41 -11.29
CA VAL A 160 -8.23 -6.47 -10.61
C VAL A 160 -8.63 -6.55 -9.14
N VAL A 161 -8.84 -5.41 -8.49
CA VAL A 161 -9.14 -5.31 -7.05
C VAL A 161 -10.57 -5.72 -6.73
N GLN A 162 -11.56 -5.30 -7.55
CA GLN A 162 -12.98 -5.54 -7.25
C GLN A 162 -13.34 -7.03 -7.14
N PRO A 163 -12.92 -7.93 -8.06
CA PRO A 163 -13.22 -9.36 -7.92
C PRO A 163 -12.64 -9.97 -6.65
N ILE A 164 -11.42 -9.57 -6.27
CA ILE A 164 -10.76 -10.03 -5.04
C ILE A 164 -11.54 -9.56 -3.82
N GLN A 165 -11.95 -8.28 -3.82
CA GLN A 165 -12.72 -7.69 -2.72
C GLN A 165 -14.08 -8.37 -2.54
N VAL A 166 -14.78 -8.68 -3.64
CA VAL A 166 -16.05 -9.41 -3.61
C VAL A 166 -15.87 -10.83 -3.10
N ALA A 167 -14.86 -11.56 -3.60
CA ALA A 167 -14.56 -12.92 -3.14
C ALA A 167 -14.24 -12.96 -1.64
N PHE A 168 -13.47 -11.99 -1.15
CA PHE A 168 -13.15 -11.87 0.26
C PHE A 168 -14.40 -11.57 1.11
N GLN A 169 -15.27 -10.65 0.68
CA GLN A 169 -16.54 -10.36 1.37
C GLN A 169 -17.44 -11.60 1.43
N GLN A 170 -17.53 -12.37 0.35
CA GLN A 170 -18.29 -13.62 0.32
C GLN A 170 -17.70 -14.65 1.30
N GLN A 171 -16.39 -14.77 1.38
CA GLN A 171 -15.74 -15.67 2.33
C GLN A 171 -16.01 -15.29 3.79
N ILE A 172 -15.95 -13.99 4.11
CA ILE A 172 -16.33 -13.48 5.44
C ILE A 172 -17.79 -13.82 5.75
N GLN A 173 -18.70 -13.58 4.79
CA GLN A 173 -20.11 -13.85 5.00
C GLN A 173 -20.39 -15.33 5.23
N ASN A 174 -19.76 -16.21 4.46
CA ASN A 174 -19.86 -17.66 4.63
C ASN A 174 -19.36 -18.10 6.02
N LEU A 175 -18.22 -17.58 6.48
CA LEU A 175 -17.69 -17.87 7.82
C LEU A 175 -18.63 -17.40 8.92
N LYS A 176 -19.26 -16.23 8.77
CA LYS A 176 -20.28 -15.73 9.71
C LYS A 176 -21.50 -16.64 9.76
N THR A 177 -22.04 -17.04 8.61
CA THR A 177 -23.18 -17.94 8.55
C THR A 177 -22.88 -19.31 9.16
N GLN A 178 -21.72 -19.89 8.87
CA GLN A 178 -21.28 -21.14 9.50
C GLN A 178 -21.17 -21.01 11.02
N HIS A 179 -20.68 -19.87 11.52
CA HIS A 179 -20.61 -19.62 12.96
C HIS A 179 -22.01 -19.51 13.58
N GLU A 180 -22.94 -18.78 12.96
CA GLU A 180 -24.32 -18.65 13.43
C GLU A 180 -25.05 -20.00 13.45
N GLU A 181 -24.90 -20.81 12.40
CA GLU A 181 -25.47 -22.15 12.32
C GLU A 181 -24.89 -23.07 13.41
N PHE A 182 -23.58 -23.00 13.65
CA PHE A 182 -22.93 -23.77 14.71
C PHE A 182 -23.46 -23.39 16.10
N VAL A 183 -23.53 -22.09 16.42
CA VAL A 183 -24.07 -21.60 17.70
C VAL A 183 -25.54 -21.98 17.88
N SER A 184 -26.35 -21.86 16.82
CA SER A 184 -27.75 -22.28 16.84
C SER A 184 -27.89 -23.78 17.15
N SER A 185 -27.09 -24.63 16.50
CA SER A 185 -27.11 -26.08 16.71
C SER A 185 -26.75 -26.48 18.16
N LEU A 186 -25.76 -25.81 18.76
CA LEU A 186 -25.37 -26.03 20.16
C LEU A 186 -26.48 -25.60 21.14
N THR A 187 -27.12 -24.45 20.87
CA THR A 187 -28.21 -23.94 21.70
C THR A 187 -29.42 -24.89 21.66
N GLN A 188 -29.72 -25.44 20.48
CA GLN A 188 -30.81 -26.39 20.28
C GLN A 188 -30.54 -27.74 21.00
N GLN A 189 -29.30 -28.23 20.95
CA GLN A 189 -28.88 -29.40 21.75
C GLN A 189 -29.01 -29.15 23.25
N GLN A 190 -28.64 -27.97 23.75
CA GLN A 190 -28.80 -27.62 25.16
C GLN A 190 -30.26 -27.60 25.62
N GLN A 191 -31.17 -27.09 24.79
CA GLN A 191 -32.61 -27.09 25.13
C GLN A 191 -33.21 -28.50 25.18
N GLN A 192 -32.75 -29.42 24.33
CA GLN A 192 -33.23 -30.81 24.36
C GLN A 192 -32.69 -31.62 25.55
N GLN A 193 -31.63 -31.16 26.22
CA GLN A 193 -31.08 -31.80 27.42
C GLN A 193 -31.64 -31.24 28.74
N GLN A 194 -32.59 -30.29 28.71
CA GLN A 194 -33.29 -29.91 29.93
C GLN A 194 -34.14 -31.08 30.47
N PRO A 195 -34.00 -31.47 31.75
CA PRO A 195 -34.84 -32.50 32.34
C PRO A 195 -36.31 -32.09 32.23
N GLN A 196 -37.17 -32.93 31.65
CA GLN A 196 -38.61 -32.80 31.81
C GLN A 196 -38.93 -32.69 33.30
N PRO A 197 -39.80 -31.75 33.75
CA PRO A 197 -40.34 -31.81 35.09
C PRO A 197 -41.05 -33.16 35.24
N GLN A 198 -40.51 -34.03 36.09
CA GLN A 198 -41.16 -35.28 36.45
C GLN A 198 -42.58 -34.97 36.98
N PRO A 199 -43.62 -35.69 36.54
CA PRO A 199 -44.93 -35.59 37.18
C PRO A 199 -44.76 -35.93 38.66
N GLN A 200 -45.13 -34.99 39.54
CA GLN A 200 -45.18 -35.26 40.98
C GLN A 200 -46.07 -36.49 41.23
N PRO A 201 -45.63 -37.47 42.03
CA PRO A 201 -46.48 -38.61 42.38
C PRO A 201 -47.71 -38.11 43.16
N PRO A 202 -48.88 -38.75 42.98
CA PRO A 202 -50.11 -38.31 43.63
C PRO A 202 -49.94 -38.37 45.15
N PRO A 203 -50.58 -37.43 45.89
CA PRO A 203 -50.45 -37.38 47.34
C PRO A 203 -51.02 -38.68 47.96
N PRO A 204 -50.41 -39.18 49.06
CA PRO A 204 -50.88 -40.39 49.71
C PRO A 204 -52.31 -40.21 50.25
N PRO A 205 -53.13 -41.27 50.23
CA PRO A 205 -54.51 -41.21 50.70
C PRO A 205 -54.56 -40.81 52.17
N GLN A 206 -55.32 -39.74 52.47
CA GLN A 206 -55.62 -39.32 53.82
C GLN A 206 -56.44 -40.42 54.50
N ILE A 207 -55.84 -41.08 55.49
CA ILE A 207 -56.53 -41.97 56.41
C ILE A 207 -57.47 -41.09 57.25
N GLN A 208 -58.77 -41.15 56.98
CA GLN A 208 -59.80 -40.60 57.86
C GLN A 208 -59.80 -41.43 59.15
N ILE A 209 -59.30 -40.82 60.22
CA ILE A 209 -59.48 -41.33 61.58
C ILE A 209 -60.91 -40.98 61.99
N PRO A 210 -61.75 -41.95 62.40
CA PRO A 210 -63.11 -41.66 62.84
C PRO A 210 -63.10 -40.81 64.13
N PRO A 211 -64.17 -40.04 64.39
CA PRO A 211 -64.23 -39.20 65.58
C PRO A 211 -64.27 -40.08 66.82
N LEU A 212 -63.38 -39.82 67.78
CA LEU A 212 -63.47 -40.39 69.10
C LEU A 212 -64.59 -39.63 69.84
N GLU A 213 -65.74 -40.28 69.97
CA GLU A 213 -66.80 -39.88 70.90
C GLU A 213 -66.36 -40.10 72.35
N SER A 214 -66.93 -39.26 73.23
CA SER A 214 -67.11 -39.43 74.69
C SER A 214 -65.85 -39.39 75.56
N GLU A 215 -65.84 -38.77 76.75
CA GLU A 215 -66.90 -38.39 77.70
C GLU A 215 -66.39 -37.31 78.66
#